data_AF-A0A2D6GWP3-F1
#
_entry.id   AF-A0A2D6GWP3-F1
#
_cell.length_a   1.000
_cell.length_b   1.000
_cell.length_c   1.000
_cell.angle_alpha   90.00
_cell.angle_beta   90.00
_cell.angle_gamma   90.00
#
_symmetry.space_group_name_H-M   'P 1'
#
loop_
_entity.id
_entity.type
_entity.pdbx_description
1 polymer ?
#
loop_
_entity_poly.entity_id
_entity_poly.type
_entity_poly.pdbx_seq_one_letter_code
_entity_poly.pdbx_strand_id
1 'polypeptide(L)'
;MISAQTLFFALLGGVLPALLWLWFWLKEDRRPEPRSLILLTFIVGMVVVPLVIPPQKFFLTYFSGTILIVIWAAIEELFKYFGAHLAVLRRRAMNEPIDAMIYMITIALGFAAIENTLFLLNPLSDGAIIEGILTGNLRFFGATLLHVLASATIGAAIALSFYKAPHIKRRFLWIGIVLAIALHAVFNLFIINSKGESILFVFLGVWLGAILLILFFEKIKRIRKPNFRFIRQRK
;
A
#
# COMPACT_ATOMS: atom_id res chain seq x y z
N MET A 1 -26.55 1.93 -17.80
CA MET A 1 -26.54 2.51 -16.43
C MET A 1 -26.04 1.46 -15.47
N ILE A 2 -25.17 1.80 -14.51
CA ILE A 2 -24.68 0.84 -13.51
C ILE A 2 -25.84 0.48 -12.58
N SER A 3 -26.16 -0.81 -12.45
CA SER A 3 -27.23 -1.26 -11.55
C SER A 3 -26.81 -1.16 -10.08
N ALA A 4 -27.77 -0.99 -9.17
CA ALA A 4 -27.49 -1.02 -7.73
C ALA A 4 -26.85 -2.34 -7.29
N GLN A 5 -27.23 -3.46 -7.92
CA GLN A 5 -26.64 -4.78 -7.71
C GLN A 5 -25.17 -4.84 -8.14
N THR A 6 -24.84 -4.29 -9.31
CA THR A 6 -23.46 -4.19 -9.81
C THR A 6 -22.60 -3.38 -8.85
N LEU A 7 -23.10 -2.22 -8.40
CA LEU A 7 -22.38 -1.38 -7.44
C LEU A 7 -22.15 -2.10 -6.10
N PHE A 8 -23.18 -2.79 -5.59
CA PHE A 8 -23.07 -3.56 -4.36
C PHE A 8 -22.00 -4.65 -4.45
N PHE A 9 -21.99 -5.45 -5.53
CA PHE A 9 -20.98 -6.50 -5.70
C PHE A 9 -19.57 -5.97 -5.93
N ALA A 10 -19.43 -4.86 -6.67
CA ALA A 10 -18.13 -4.22 -6.85
C ALA A 10 -17.57 -3.71 -5.52
N LEU A 11 -18.41 -3.06 -4.69
CA LEU A 11 -18.03 -2.59 -3.36
C LEU A 11 -17.66 -3.75 -2.43
N LEU A 12 -18.47 -4.80 -2.43
CA LEU A 12 -18.20 -5.99 -1.61
C LEU A 12 -16.89 -6.66 -2.05
N GLY A 13 -16.69 -6.80 -3.36
CA GLY A 13 -15.47 -7.35 -3.94
C GLY A 13 -14.24 -6.53 -3.60
N GLY A 14 -14.30 -5.20 -3.67
CA GLY A 14 -13.18 -4.30 -3.35
C GLY A 14 -12.87 -4.19 -1.86
N VAL A 15 -13.89 -3.93 -1.04
CA VAL A 15 -13.73 -3.56 0.38
C VAL A 15 -13.48 -4.79 1.26
N LEU A 16 -14.19 -5.90 1.04
CA LEU A 16 -14.11 -7.05 1.93
C LEU A 16 -12.69 -7.65 1.99
N PRO A 17 -11.99 -7.92 0.87
CA PRO A 17 -10.62 -8.42 0.90
C PRO A 17 -9.65 -7.43 1.54
N ALA A 18 -9.81 -6.13 1.32
CA ALA A 18 -9.00 -5.10 1.96
C ALA A 18 -9.15 -5.11 3.49
N LEU A 19 -10.37 -5.32 4.00
CA LEU A 19 -10.64 -5.45 5.43
C LEU A 19 -10.07 -6.75 6.01
N LEU A 20 -10.12 -7.86 5.27
CA LEU A 20 -9.51 -9.12 5.69
C LEU A 20 -7.99 -8.99 5.84
N TRP A 21 -7.33 -8.35 4.87
CA TRP A 21 -5.89 -8.05 4.97
C TRP A 21 -5.59 -7.06 6.10
N LEU A 22 -6.43 -6.04 6.30
CA LEU A 22 -6.27 -5.10 7.41
C LEU A 22 -6.29 -5.83 8.75
N TRP A 23 -7.28 -6.70 8.95
CA TRP A 23 -7.37 -7.54 10.14
C TRP A 23 -6.14 -8.43 10.32
N PHE A 24 -5.62 -9.02 9.25
CA PHE A 24 -4.40 -9.83 9.30
C PHE A 24 -3.19 -9.00 9.77
N TRP A 25 -2.94 -7.84 9.15
CA TRP A 25 -1.77 -7.02 9.48
C TRP A 25 -1.85 -6.35 10.85
N LEU A 26 -3.05 -6.01 11.33
CA LEU A 26 -3.23 -5.47 12.68
C LEU A 26 -2.86 -6.46 13.79
N LYS A 27 -2.89 -7.77 13.51
CA LYS A 27 -2.44 -8.79 14.47
C LYS A 27 -0.92 -8.86 14.60
N GLU A 28 -0.19 -8.27 13.66
CA GLU A 28 1.26 -8.26 13.69
C GLU A 28 1.80 -7.29 14.74
N ASP A 29 0.99 -6.31 15.12
CA ASP A 29 1.30 -5.37 16.17
C ASP A 29 0.97 -5.94 17.57
N ARG A 30 1.95 -5.85 18.48
CA ARG A 30 1.80 -6.29 19.88
C ARG A 30 1.11 -5.24 20.75
N ARG A 31 1.05 -3.98 20.31
CA ARG A 31 0.46 -2.85 21.04
C ARG A 31 -0.51 -2.10 20.13
N PRO A 32 -1.74 -2.63 19.98
CA PRO A 32 -2.68 -2.17 18.96
C PRO A 32 -2.91 -0.66 18.98
N GLU A 33 -2.82 -0.06 17.79
CA GLU A 33 -3.15 1.33 17.53
C GLU A 33 -4.62 1.68 17.85
N PRO A 34 -4.93 2.95 18.17
CA PRO A 34 -6.31 3.39 18.36
C PRO A 34 -7.16 3.12 17.12
N ARG A 35 -8.26 2.37 17.30
CA ARG A 35 -9.16 1.97 16.20
C ARG A 35 -9.68 3.14 15.37
N SER A 36 -9.89 4.30 15.98
CA SER A 36 -10.30 5.52 15.29
C SER A 36 -9.24 6.06 14.32
N LEU A 37 -7.96 5.91 14.64
CA LEU A 37 -6.86 6.31 13.77
C LEU A 37 -6.65 5.31 12.63
N ILE A 38 -6.84 4.02 12.88
CA ILE A 38 -6.87 3.00 11.82
C ILE A 38 -8.01 3.29 10.85
N LEU A 39 -9.23 3.51 11.35
CA LEU A 39 -10.38 3.85 10.52
C LEU A 39 -10.15 5.14 9.73
N LEU A 40 -9.65 6.20 10.37
CA LEU A 40 -9.32 7.46 9.71
C LEU A 40 -8.32 7.22 8.57
N THR A 41 -7.25 6.46 8.82
CA THR A 41 -6.20 6.20 7.84
C THR A 41 -6.73 5.39 6.65
N PHE A 42 -7.59 4.41 6.91
CA PHE A 42 -8.24 3.62 5.87
C PHE A 42 -9.16 4.49 5.00
N ILE A 43 -10.00 5.32 5.61
CA ILE A 43 -10.87 6.27 4.89
C ILE A 43 -10.05 7.29 4.09
N VAL A 44 -8.95 7.80 4.65
CA VAL A 44 -8.04 8.68 3.90
C VAL A 44 -7.47 7.96 2.69
N GLY A 45 -7.12 6.67 2.81
CA GLY A 45 -6.71 5.84 1.67
C GLY A 45 -7.78 5.76 0.58
N MET A 46 -9.04 5.56 0.96
CA MET A 46 -10.18 5.58 0.03
C MET A 46 -10.29 6.94 -0.69
N VAL A 47 -10.13 8.04 0.04
CA VAL A 47 -10.18 9.41 -0.49
C VAL A 47 -8.99 9.74 -1.39
N VAL A 48 -7.84 9.08 -1.21
CA VAL A 48 -6.68 9.28 -2.09
C VAL A 48 -7.01 8.87 -3.54
N VAL A 49 -7.85 7.87 -3.78
CA VAL A 49 -8.20 7.42 -5.14
C VAL A 49 -8.79 8.54 -6.03
N PRO A 50 -9.86 9.25 -5.65
CA PRO A 50 -10.37 10.36 -6.46
C PRO A 50 -9.38 11.53 -6.57
N LEU A 51 -8.41 11.67 -5.66
CA LEU A 51 -7.38 12.72 -5.74
C LEU A 51 -6.25 12.40 -6.72
N VAL A 52 -5.94 11.12 -6.96
CA VAL A 52 -4.91 10.71 -7.91
C VAL A 52 -5.42 10.68 -9.37
N ILE A 53 -6.73 10.50 -9.58
CA ILE A 53 -7.31 10.41 -10.92
C ILE A 53 -7.05 11.67 -11.78
N PRO A 54 -7.29 12.91 -11.30
CA PRO A 54 -7.01 14.10 -12.11
C PRO A 54 -5.54 14.24 -12.56
N PRO A 55 -4.52 14.15 -11.69
CA PRO A 55 -3.14 14.20 -12.15
C PRO A 55 -2.78 13.03 -13.05
N GLN A 56 -3.26 11.80 -12.80
CA GLN A 56 -3.03 10.67 -13.70
C GLN A 56 -3.59 10.93 -15.11
N LYS A 57 -4.80 11.49 -15.22
CA LYS A 57 -5.41 11.90 -16.50
C LYS A 57 -4.63 13.02 -17.17
N PHE A 58 -4.14 14.00 -16.41
CA PHE A 58 -3.30 15.05 -16.95
C PHE A 58 -2.01 14.49 -17.54
N PHE A 59 -1.31 13.57 -16.86
CA PHE A 59 -0.07 13.00 -17.40
C PHE A 59 -0.30 12.03 -18.56
N LEU A 60 -1.47 11.39 -18.65
CA LEU A 60 -1.87 10.55 -19.79
C LEU A 60 -1.88 11.31 -21.13
N THR A 61 -2.10 12.63 -21.14
CA THR A 61 -2.10 13.42 -22.39
C THR A 61 -0.70 13.70 -22.93
N TYR A 62 0.35 13.55 -22.12
CA TYR A 62 1.72 13.94 -22.47
C TYR A 62 2.70 12.76 -22.52
N PHE A 63 2.40 11.68 -21.81
CA PHE A 63 3.29 10.53 -21.67
C PHE A 63 2.59 9.23 -22.06
N SER A 64 3.35 8.25 -22.52
CA SER A 64 2.87 6.92 -22.87
C SER A 64 3.90 5.84 -22.51
N GLY A 65 3.51 4.58 -22.64
CA GLY A 65 4.38 3.43 -22.39
C GLY A 65 4.90 3.36 -20.94
N THR A 66 6.13 2.88 -20.79
CA THR A 66 6.77 2.64 -19.47
C THR A 66 6.86 3.90 -18.61
N ILE A 67 7.12 5.06 -19.22
CA ILE A 67 7.27 6.33 -18.48
C ILE A 67 5.93 6.70 -17.81
N LEU A 68 4.81 6.54 -18.53
CA LEU A 68 3.49 6.80 -17.97
C LEU A 68 3.17 5.89 -16.78
N ILE A 69 3.52 4.60 -16.87
CA ILE A 69 3.31 3.63 -15.79
C ILE A 69 4.09 4.02 -14.53
N VAL A 70 5.35 4.47 -14.70
CA VAL A 70 6.16 4.97 -13.58
C VAL A 70 5.57 6.23 -12.98
N ILE A 71 5.07 7.16 -13.80
CA ILE A 71 4.42 8.40 -13.33
C ILE A 71 3.14 8.08 -12.54
N TRP A 72 2.29 7.16 -13.02
CA TRP A 72 1.09 6.75 -12.30
C TRP A 72 1.41 6.11 -10.95
N ALA A 73 2.36 5.17 -10.92
CA ALA A 73 2.86 4.59 -9.67
C ALA A 73 3.41 5.66 -8.71
N ALA A 74 4.14 6.65 -9.24
CA ALA A 74 4.68 7.76 -8.46
C ALA A 74 3.58 8.61 -7.82
N ILE A 75 2.56 8.98 -8.59
CA ILE A 75 1.43 9.76 -8.10
C ILE A 75 0.73 9.02 -6.95
N GLU A 76 0.44 7.74 -7.13
CA GLU A 76 -0.27 6.96 -6.11
C GLU A 76 0.51 6.80 -4.81
N GLU A 77 1.78 6.40 -4.88
CA GLU A 77 2.60 6.22 -3.68
C GLU A 77 2.87 7.55 -2.95
N LEU A 78 3.07 8.65 -3.69
CA LEU A 78 3.27 9.97 -3.09
C LEU A 78 2.00 10.48 -2.40
N PHE A 79 0.83 10.33 -3.02
CA PHE A 79 -0.43 10.77 -2.41
C PHE A 79 -0.81 9.89 -1.21
N LYS A 80 -0.58 8.58 -1.26
CA LYS A 80 -0.76 7.70 -0.10
C LYS A 80 0.17 8.12 1.05
N TYR A 81 1.46 8.31 0.79
CA TYR A 81 2.37 8.79 1.82
C TYR A 81 1.93 10.14 2.40
N PHE A 82 1.55 11.10 1.56
CA PHE A 82 1.10 12.41 2.02
C PHE A 82 -0.20 12.32 2.84
N GLY A 83 -1.16 11.51 2.39
CA GLY A 83 -2.38 11.22 3.13
C GLY A 83 -2.10 10.66 4.52
N ALA A 84 -1.22 9.66 4.63
CA ALA A 84 -0.81 9.08 5.91
C ALA A 84 -0.05 10.09 6.76
N HIS A 85 0.81 10.91 6.14
CA HIS A 85 1.58 11.94 6.82
C HIS A 85 0.68 13.00 7.48
N LEU A 86 -0.36 13.42 6.77
CA LEU A 86 -1.35 14.34 7.30
C LEU A 86 -2.24 13.69 8.36
N ALA A 87 -2.69 12.47 8.10
CA ALA A 87 -3.67 11.77 8.91
C ALA A 87 -3.10 11.27 10.25
N VAL A 88 -1.93 10.63 10.25
CA VAL A 88 -1.45 9.85 11.40
C VAL A 88 0.05 9.96 11.68
N LEU A 89 0.93 10.09 10.68
CA LEU A 89 2.39 10.01 10.93
C LEU A 89 2.95 11.17 11.77
N ARG A 90 2.19 12.26 11.95
CA ARG A 90 2.54 13.40 12.83
C ARG A 90 1.88 13.36 14.20
N ARG A 91 1.02 12.37 14.47
CA ARG A 91 0.28 12.25 15.73
C ARG A 91 1.14 11.59 16.81
N ARG A 92 0.79 11.85 18.07
CA ARG A 92 1.43 11.23 19.24
C ARG A 92 1.26 9.70 19.30
N ALA A 93 0.29 9.16 18.56
CA ALA A 93 0.07 7.72 18.46
C ALA A 93 1.26 7.01 17.79
N MET A 94 1.97 7.67 16.87
CA MET A 94 3.24 7.19 16.30
C MET A 94 4.35 7.19 17.36
N ASN A 95 4.45 6.11 18.13
CA ASN A 95 5.32 6.01 19.28
C ASN A 95 6.26 4.79 19.22
N GLU A 96 6.01 3.83 18.34
CA GLU A 96 6.85 2.68 18.05
C GLU A 96 7.21 2.59 16.54
N PRO A 97 8.35 1.98 16.18
CA PRO A 97 8.75 1.85 14.78
C PRO A 97 7.75 1.06 13.92
N ILE A 98 7.06 0.07 14.50
CA ILE A 98 6.11 -0.79 13.78
C ILE A 98 4.87 -0.04 13.30
N ASP A 99 4.45 0.99 14.03
CA ASP A 99 3.30 1.86 13.73
C ASP A 99 3.41 2.43 12.32
N ALA A 100 4.63 2.81 11.90
CA ALA A 100 4.89 3.33 10.56
C ALA A 100 4.51 2.34 9.47
N MET A 101 4.78 1.05 9.68
CA MET A 101 4.37 -0.01 8.76
C MET A 101 2.86 -0.21 8.80
N ILE A 102 2.26 -0.28 10.00
CA ILE A 102 0.81 -0.48 10.18
C ILE A 102 0.00 0.63 9.51
N TYR A 103 0.35 1.89 9.75
CA TYR A 103 -0.38 3.02 9.15
C TYR A 103 -0.18 3.11 7.64
N MET A 104 1.03 2.84 7.12
CA MET A 104 1.25 2.83 5.67
C MET A 104 0.56 1.66 4.97
N ILE A 105 0.44 0.50 5.61
CA ILE A 105 -0.37 -0.62 5.10
C ILE A 105 -1.86 -0.27 5.15
N THR A 106 -2.32 0.35 6.24
CA THR A 106 -3.72 0.74 6.41
C THR A 106 -4.18 1.70 5.32
N ILE A 107 -3.37 2.72 4.98
CA ILE A 107 -3.73 3.65 3.91
C ILE A 107 -3.72 2.98 2.54
N ALA A 108 -2.80 2.05 2.31
CA ALA A 108 -2.74 1.27 1.07
C ALA A 108 -3.94 0.35 0.90
N LEU A 109 -4.43 -0.27 1.98
CA LEU A 109 -5.63 -1.10 1.95
C LEU A 109 -6.89 -0.28 1.70
N GLY A 110 -6.98 0.93 2.27
CA GLY A 110 -8.06 1.87 1.97
C GLY A 110 -8.07 2.30 0.51
N PHE A 111 -6.89 2.59 -0.04
CA PHE A 111 -6.72 2.91 -1.46
C PHE A 111 -7.14 1.72 -2.34
N ALA A 112 -6.58 0.54 -2.07
CA ALA A 112 -6.88 -0.68 -2.80
C ALA A 112 -8.38 -1.01 -2.75
N ALA A 113 -9.08 -0.77 -1.64
CA ALA A 113 -10.51 -1.04 -1.51
C ALA A 113 -11.35 -0.31 -2.58
N ILE A 114 -11.08 0.99 -2.79
CA ILE A 114 -11.82 1.78 -3.79
C ILE A 114 -11.31 1.50 -5.20
N GLU A 115 -10.00 1.40 -5.39
CA GLU A 115 -9.44 1.13 -6.71
C GLU A 115 -9.95 -0.21 -7.27
N ASN A 116 -9.91 -1.25 -6.46
CA ASN A 116 -10.47 -2.56 -6.78
C ASN A 116 -11.99 -2.51 -7.06
N THR A 117 -12.73 -1.71 -6.29
CA THR A 117 -14.15 -1.49 -6.56
C THR A 117 -14.34 -0.91 -7.97
N LEU A 118 -13.56 0.11 -8.33
CA LEU A 118 -13.63 0.74 -9.66
C LEU A 118 -13.23 -0.23 -10.77
N PHE A 119 -12.22 -1.08 -10.55
CA PHE A 119 -11.81 -2.12 -11.50
C PHE A 119 -12.90 -3.18 -11.74
N LEU A 120 -13.71 -3.50 -10.74
CA LEU A 120 -14.80 -4.48 -10.85
C LEU A 120 -16.06 -3.93 -11.51
N LEU A 121 -16.25 -2.60 -11.59
CA LEU A 121 -17.49 -2.02 -12.10
C LEU A 121 -17.78 -2.39 -13.55
N ASN A 122 -16.80 -2.27 -14.46
CA ASN A 122 -17.02 -2.51 -15.89
C ASN A 122 -17.25 -4.01 -16.21
N PRO A 123 -16.41 -4.96 -15.74
CA PRO A 123 -16.65 -6.38 -16.01
C PRO A 123 -18.01 -6.88 -15.47
N LEU A 124 -18.45 -6.35 -14.33
CA LEU A 124 -19.74 -6.70 -13.74
C LEU A 124 -20.93 -6.04 -14.47
N SER A 125 -20.75 -4.86 -15.08
CA SER A 125 -21.80 -4.24 -15.90
C SER A 125 -22.01 -4.96 -17.22
N ASP A 126 -20.96 -5.57 -17.76
CA ASP A 126 -20.96 -6.19 -19.09
C ASP A 126 -21.42 -7.66 -19.05
N GLY A 127 -21.84 -8.17 -17.88
CA GLY A 127 -22.33 -9.55 -17.70
C GLY A 127 -21.24 -10.62 -17.74
N ALA A 128 -19.97 -10.23 -17.92
CA ALA A 128 -18.80 -11.10 -17.97
C ALA A 128 -18.33 -11.52 -16.57
N ILE A 129 -19.27 -11.96 -15.72
CA ILE A 129 -19.00 -12.26 -14.30
C ILE A 129 -17.99 -13.40 -14.17
N ILE A 130 -18.11 -14.45 -14.98
CA ILE A 130 -17.22 -15.62 -14.89
C ILE A 130 -15.81 -15.29 -15.39
N GLU A 131 -15.66 -14.57 -16.50
CA GLU A 131 -14.34 -14.12 -17.01
C GLU A 131 -13.70 -13.08 -16.09
N GLY A 132 -14.48 -12.13 -15.59
CA GLY A 132 -14.04 -11.12 -14.63
C GLY A 132 -13.62 -11.72 -13.28
N ILE A 133 -14.25 -12.81 -12.85
CA ILE A 133 -13.82 -13.57 -11.67
C ILE A 133 -12.57 -14.39 -12.00
N LEU A 134 -12.55 -15.18 -13.07
CA LEU A 134 -11.43 -16.11 -13.34
C LEU A 134 -10.11 -15.41 -13.71
N THR A 135 -10.15 -14.38 -14.55
CA THR A 135 -8.95 -13.62 -14.95
C THR A 135 -8.71 -12.41 -14.03
N GLY A 136 -9.78 -11.83 -13.49
CA GLY A 136 -9.67 -10.69 -12.57
C GLY A 136 -9.15 -11.10 -11.20
N ASN A 137 -9.52 -12.27 -10.64
CA ASN A 137 -9.10 -12.66 -9.27
C ASN A 137 -7.59 -12.59 -9.05
N LEU A 138 -6.77 -13.14 -9.95
CA LEU A 138 -5.31 -13.18 -9.76
C LEU A 138 -4.67 -11.78 -9.90
N ARG A 139 -5.14 -10.98 -10.85
CA ARG A 139 -4.71 -9.58 -11.04
C ARG A 139 -5.16 -8.70 -9.87
N PHE A 140 -6.35 -8.96 -9.33
CA PHE A 140 -6.99 -8.26 -8.23
C PHE A 140 -6.33 -8.53 -6.87
N PHE A 141 -6.07 -9.79 -6.54
CA PHE A 141 -5.32 -10.16 -5.33
C PHE A 141 -3.87 -9.64 -5.42
N GLY A 142 -3.27 -9.72 -6.61
CA GLY A 142 -1.95 -9.15 -6.88
C GLY A 142 -1.88 -7.64 -6.67
N ALA A 143 -2.86 -6.88 -7.19
CA ALA A 143 -2.93 -5.42 -7.03
C ALA A 143 -3.06 -4.99 -5.57
N THR A 144 -3.91 -5.65 -4.78
CA THR A 144 -4.06 -5.36 -3.35
C THR A 144 -2.75 -5.54 -2.60
N LEU A 145 -2.10 -6.69 -2.80
CA LEU A 145 -0.83 -6.99 -2.15
C LEU A 145 0.31 -6.10 -2.65
N LEU A 146 0.28 -5.66 -3.91
CA LEU A 146 1.22 -4.68 -4.42
C LEU A 146 1.16 -3.38 -3.62
N HIS A 147 -0.02 -2.78 -3.46
CA HIS A 147 -0.14 -1.52 -2.72
C HIS A 147 0.33 -1.68 -1.28
N VAL A 148 0.01 -2.82 -0.65
CA VAL A 148 0.51 -3.17 0.68
C VAL A 148 2.03 -3.20 0.69
N LEU A 149 2.68 -3.92 -0.22
CA LEU A 149 4.14 -4.05 -0.27
C LEU A 149 4.84 -2.72 -0.58
N ALA A 150 4.35 -1.96 -1.55
CA ALA A 150 4.91 -0.67 -1.93
C ALA A 150 4.82 0.32 -0.76
N SER A 151 3.64 0.51 -0.18
CA SER A 151 3.47 1.44 0.94
C SER A 151 4.13 0.94 2.23
N ALA A 152 4.16 -0.37 2.48
CA ALA A 152 4.92 -0.94 3.60
C ALA A 152 6.44 -0.72 3.45
N THR A 153 6.96 -0.62 2.23
CA THR A 153 8.37 -0.26 1.99
C THR A 153 8.68 1.15 2.49
N ILE A 154 7.75 2.11 2.27
CA ILE A 154 7.83 3.45 2.85
C ILE A 154 7.77 3.37 4.39
N GLY A 155 6.80 2.62 4.92
CA GLY A 155 6.65 2.38 6.36
C GLY A 155 7.91 1.80 7.01
N ALA A 156 8.52 0.80 6.37
CA ALA A 156 9.75 0.17 6.83
C ALA A 156 10.94 1.14 6.80
N ALA A 157 11.04 2.00 5.78
CA ALA A 157 12.09 3.02 5.73
C ALA A 157 11.96 4.04 6.88
N ILE A 158 10.74 4.45 7.20
CA ILE A 158 10.43 5.30 8.37
C ILE A 158 10.80 4.54 9.66
N ALA A 159 10.39 3.29 9.79
CA ALA A 159 10.65 2.44 10.95
C ALA A 159 12.16 2.22 11.21
N LEU A 160 12.93 1.92 10.18
CA LEU A 160 14.39 1.73 10.26
C LEU A 160 15.16 2.98 10.70
N SER A 161 14.56 4.16 10.47
CA SER A 161 15.15 5.44 10.84
C SER A 161 14.51 6.08 12.07
N PHE A 162 13.56 5.40 12.73
CA PHE A 162 12.68 5.96 13.75
C PHE A 162 13.40 6.69 14.90
N TYR A 163 14.53 6.14 15.38
CA TYR A 163 15.34 6.75 16.45
C TYR A 163 16.60 7.49 15.95
N LYS A 164 16.75 7.68 14.64
CA LYS A 164 17.94 8.32 14.03
C LYS A 164 17.78 9.84 13.91
N ALA A 165 18.87 10.54 13.61
CA ALA A 165 18.88 11.98 13.38
C ALA A 165 17.96 12.40 12.21
N PRO A 166 17.39 13.62 12.21
CA PRO A 166 16.43 14.06 11.20
C PRO A 166 16.91 13.96 9.74
N HIS A 167 18.20 14.25 9.49
CA HIS A 167 18.77 14.14 8.14
C HIS A 167 18.84 12.67 7.66
N ILE A 168 19.06 11.71 8.57
CA ILE A 168 19.03 10.27 8.25
C ILE A 168 17.60 9.82 7.99
N LYS A 169 16.64 10.26 8.81
CA LYS A 169 15.20 9.99 8.58
C LYS A 169 14.76 10.43 7.19
N ARG A 170 15.12 11.65 6.79
CA ARG A 170 14.81 12.18 5.45
C ARG A 170 15.44 11.34 4.33
N ARG A 171 16.69 10.91 4.48
CA ARG A 171 17.35 10.03 3.49
C ARG A 171 16.64 8.68 3.36
N PHE A 172 16.31 8.04 4.49
CA PHE A 172 15.59 6.78 4.49
C PHE A 172 14.21 6.93 3.86
N LEU A 173 13.46 7.98 4.20
CA LEU A 173 12.16 8.25 3.60
C LEU A 173 12.24 8.35 2.07
N TRP A 174 13.18 9.14 1.54
CA TRP A 174 13.36 9.27 0.09
C TRP A 174 13.70 7.94 -0.57
N ILE A 175 14.58 7.14 0.03
CA ILE A 175 14.89 5.79 -0.44
C ILE A 175 13.63 4.93 -0.44
N GLY A 176 12.84 4.96 0.64
CA GLY A 176 11.59 4.21 0.75
C GLY A 176 10.56 4.58 -0.31
N ILE A 177 10.39 5.87 -0.59
CA ILE A 177 9.50 6.37 -1.64
C ILE A 177 9.98 5.89 -3.02
N VAL A 178 11.26 6.07 -3.36
CA VAL A 178 11.80 5.62 -4.66
C VAL A 178 11.64 4.11 -4.84
N LEU A 179 11.93 3.33 -3.79
CA LEU A 179 11.75 1.88 -3.84
C LEU A 179 10.29 1.47 -3.98
N ALA A 180 9.36 2.15 -3.30
CA ALA A 180 7.93 1.90 -3.42
C ALA A 180 7.42 2.17 -4.84
N ILE A 181 7.82 3.29 -5.44
CA ILE A 181 7.48 3.66 -6.82
C ILE A 181 8.05 2.63 -7.79
N ALA A 182 9.31 2.24 -7.61
CA ALA A 182 9.95 1.24 -8.46
C ALA A 182 9.24 -0.12 -8.35
N LEU A 183 8.95 -0.59 -7.13
CA LEU A 183 8.25 -1.86 -6.89
C LEU A 183 6.87 -1.84 -7.55
N HIS A 184 6.11 -0.76 -7.36
CA HIS A 184 4.80 -0.57 -7.96
C HIS A 184 4.89 -0.58 -9.49
N ALA A 185 5.73 0.27 -10.08
CA ALA A 185 5.87 0.37 -11.53
C ALA A 185 6.32 -0.96 -12.17
N VAL A 186 7.29 -1.65 -11.58
CA VAL A 186 7.78 -2.95 -12.04
C VAL A 186 6.65 -3.97 -12.05
N PHE A 187 5.84 -4.02 -10.99
CA PHE A 187 4.71 -4.92 -10.93
C PHE A 187 3.65 -4.62 -11.99
N ASN A 188 3.31 -3.35 -12.19
CA ASN A 188 2.36 -2.94 -13.24
C ASN A 188 2.90 -3.31 -14.64
N LEU A 189 4.19 -3.12 -14.89
CA LEU A 189 4.83 -3.56 -16.13
C LEU A 189 4.75 -5.06 -16.33
N PHE A 190 4.99 -5.85 -15.29
CA PHE A 190 4.84 -7.31 -15.36
C PHE A 190 3.40 -7.72 -15.65
N ILE A 191 2.41 -7.09 -15.01
CA ILE A 191 0.99 -7.39 -15.23
C ILE A 191 0.49 -7.03 -16.63
N ILE A 192 0.97 -5.91 -17.19
CA ILE A 192 0.53 -5.43 -18.50
C ILE A 192 1.14 -6.27 -19.62
N ASN A 193 2.42 -6.67 -19.47
CA ASN A 193 3.14 -7.43 -20.50
C ASN A 193 2.96 -8.95 -20.38
N SER A 194 2.34 -9.44 -19.31
CA SER A 194 2.12 -10.88 -19.11
C SER A 194 0.99 -11.40 -20.00
N LYS A 195 1.32 -12.34 -20.89
CA LYS A 195 0.35 -13.27 -21.50
C LYS A 195 0.11 -14.44 -20.53
N GLY A 196 -1.08 -15.04 -20.56
CA GLY A 196 -1.65 -15.94 -19.52
C GLY A 196 -0.71 -16.90 -18.78
N GLU A 197 0.35 -17.41 -19.41
CA GLU A 197 1.34 -18.30 -18.79
C GLU A 197 2.22 -17.63 -17.70
N SER A 198 2.38 -16.31 -17.73
CA SER A 198 3.26 -15.56 -16.81
C SER A 198 2.56 -15.04 -15.55
N ILE A 199 1.24 -15.19 -15.45
CA ILE A 199 0.45 -14.79 -14.27
C ILE A 199 0.92 -15.52 -13.00
N LEU A 200 1.27 -16.81 -13.11
CA LEU A 200 1.77 -17.58 -11.98
C LEU A 200 3.09 -17.03 -11.42
N PHE A 201 4.00 -16.58 -12.29
CA PHE A 201 5.27 -15.96 -11.87
C PHE A 201 5.04 -14.62 -11.17
N VAL A 202 4.14 -13.79 -11.68
CA VAL A 202 3.75 -12.54 -11.02
C VAL A 202 3.19 -12.83 -9.63
N PHE A 203 2.28 -13.81 -9.52
CA PHE A 203 1.68 -14.20 -8.25
C PHE A 203 2.71 -14.75 -7.25
N LEU A 204 3.64 -15.60 -7.70
CA LEU A 204 4.75 -16.07 -6.87
C LEU A 204 5.60 -14.89 -6.37
N GLY A 205 5.89 -13.90 -7.21
CA GLY A 205 6.59 -12.69 -6.82
C GLY A 205 5.89 -11.91 -5.70
N VAL A 206 4.56 -11.79 -5.76
CA VAL A 206 3.76 -11.15 -4.70
C VAL A 206 3.85 -11.92 -3.39
N TRP A 207 3.71 -13.24 -3.42
CA TRP A 207 3.82 -14.07 -2.21
C TRP A 207 5.20 -14.01 -1.58
N LEU A 208 6.25 -14.06 -2.40
CA LEU A 208 7.62 -13.83 -1.93
C LEU A 208 7.74 -12.45 -1.28
N GLY A 209 7.16 -11.41 -1.90
CA GLY A 209 7.06 -10.08 -1.31
C GLY A 209 6.37 -10.07 0.05
N ALA A 210 5.22 -10.74 0.18
CA ALA A 210 4.47 -10.83 1.43
C ALA A 210 5.28 -11.54 2.54
N ILE A 211 5.99 -12.62 2.20
CA ILE A 211 6.90 -13.32 3.12
C ILE A 211 8.03 -12.39 3.54
N LEU A 212 8.68 -11.70 2.60
CA LEU A 212 9.73 -10.73 2.90
C LEU A 212 9.23 -9.60 3.80
N LEU A 213 7.99 -9.15 3.60
CA LEU A 213 7.37 -8.13 4.44
C LEU A 213 7.17 -8.64 5.88
N ILE A 214 6.69 -9.87 6.08
CA ILE A 214 6.58 -10.49 7.40
C ILE A 214 7.96 -10.58 8.08
N LEU A 215 9.00 -11.02 7.35
CA LEU A 215 10.36 -11.05 7.89
C LEU A 215 10.86 -9.66 8.28
N PHE A 216 10.48 -8.63 7.52
CA PHE A 216 10.78 -7.24 7.84
C PHE A 216 10.06 -6.77 9.09
N PHE A 217 8.78 -7.12 9.30
CA PHE A 217 8.07 -6.84 10.55
C PHE A 217 8.82 -7.40 11.75
N GLU A 218 9.24 -8.66 11.69
CA GLU A 218 10.02 -9.30 12.76
C GLU A 218 11.36 -8.59 13.04
N LYS A 219 11.99 -8.04 12.01
CA LYS A 219 13.19 -7.21 12.17
C LYS A 219 12.86 -5.85 12.82
N ILE A 220 11.77 -5.20 12.40
CA ILE A 220 11.36 -3.89 12.93
C ILE A 220 10.93 -3.99 14.40
N LYS A 221 10.23 -5.05 14.80
CA LYS A 221 9.86 -5.33 16.20
C LYS A 221 11.06 -5.37 17.16
N ARG A 222 12.26 -5.62 16.65
CA ARG A 222 13.50 -5.66 17.45
C ARG A 222 14.13 -4.28 17.65
N ILE A 223 13.68 -3.25 16.94
CA ILE A 223 14.22 -1.88 17.06
C ILE A 223 13.72 -1.27 18.38
N ARG A 224 14.65 -1.02 19.30
CA ARG A 224 14.36 -0.40 20.59
C ARG A 224 14.96 0.99 20.68
N LYS A 225 14.36 1.84 21.52
CA LYS A 225 14.90 3.15 21.86
C LYS A 225 16.32 2.97 22.43
N PRO A 226 17.33 3.72 21.96
CA PRO A 226 18.69 3.62 22.49
C PRO A 226 18.71 3.91 23.99
N ASN A 227 19.31 3.01 24.78
CA ASN A 227 19.38 3.17 26.23
C ASN A 227 20.62 4.01 26.60
N PHE A 228 20.46 5.32 26.70
CA PHE A 228 21.57 6.25 26.99
C PHE A 228 22.13 6.15 28.43
N ARG A 229 21.51 5.35 29.31
CA ARG A 229 21.97 5.20 30.71
C ARG A 229 23.38 4.60 30.84
N PHE A 230 23.87 3.85 29.86
CA PHE A 230 25.19 3.19 29.93
C PHE A 230 26.36 4.02 29.36
N ILE A 231 26.10 5.15 28.68
CA ILE A 231 27.18 5.94 28.05
C ILE A 231 27.83 6.90 29.05
N ARG A 232 27.15 7.21 30.16
CA ARG A 232 27.65 8.15 31.18
C ARG A 232 28.57 7.53 32.24
N GLN A 233 28.71 6.19 32.27
CA GLN A 233 29.58 5.48 33.22
C GLN A 233 30.97 5.13 32.65
N ARG A 234 31.28 5.57 31.43
CA ARG A 234 32.60 5.35 30.77
C ARG A 234 33.35 6.64 30.45
N LYS A 235 33.02 7.74 31.13
CA LYS A 235 33.81 8.98 31.09
C LYS A 235 34.43 9.22 32.45
#